data_AF-R7QYY2-F1
#
_entry.id   AF-R7QYY2-F1
#
_cell.length_a   1.000
_cell.length_b   1.000
_cell.length_c   1.000
_cell.angle_alpha   90.00
_cell.angle_beta   90.00
_cell.angle_gamma   90.00
#
_symmetry.space_group_name_H-M   'P 1'
#
loop_
_entity.id
_entity.type
_entity.pdbx_description
1 polymer ?
#
loop_
_entity_poly.entity_id
_entity_poly.type
_entity_poly.pdbx_seq_one_letter_code
_entity_poly.pdbx_strand_id
1 'polypeptide(L)'
;MKFHVLKLNFDNGELVRLYASEEDINKENIEDCLYRVGTANKWSTGFYMVVGYEDNKYTELLGSYAHSDIRDIAIFSKEVPAFMQDIWDDSIKGENII
;
A
#
# COMPACT_ATOMS: atom_id res chain seq x y z
N MET A 1 9.36 9.37 -6.63
CA MET A 1 9.52 8.05 -6.01
C MET A 1 8.42 7.13 -6.49
N LYS A 2 8.70 5.83 -6.55
CA LYS A 2 7.71 4.80 -6.84
C LYS A 2 7.18 4.19 -5.56
N PHE A 3 6.08 3.44 -5.66
CA PHE A 3 5.51 2.75 -4.51
C PHE A 3 5.03 1.34 -4.83
N HIS A 4 4.95 0.55 -3.77
CA HIS A 4 4.24 -0.70 -3.75
C HIS A 4 2.97 -0.59 -2.91
N VAL A 5 1.98 -1.39 -3.28
CA VAL A 5 0.84 -1.69 -2.41
C VAL A 5 1.03 -3.08 -1.84
N LEU A 6 1.09 -3.13 -0.51
CA LEU A 6 1.26 -4.36 0.24
C LEU A 6 -0.06 -4.69 0.93
N LYS A 7 -0.50 -5.93 0.82
CA LYS A 7 -1.61 -6.46 1.61
C LYS A 7 -1.04 -7.30 2.74
N LEU A 8 -1.45 -7.00 3.96
CA LEU A 8 -1.18 -7.87 5.08
C LEU A 8 -2.13 -9.07 5.03
N ASN A 9 -1.56 -10.28 5.06
CA ASN A 9 -2.32 -11.47 5.33
C ASN A 9 -2.41 -11.66 6.85
N PHE A 10 -3.59 -11.41 7.41
CA PHE A 10 -3.81 -11.53 8.85
C PHE A 10 -3.78 -12.99 9.36
N ASP A 11 -3.90 -13.97 8.47
CA ASP A 11 -3.92 -15.39 8.87
C ASP A 11 -2.52 -15.92 9.17
N ASN A 12 -1.49 -15.41 8.48
CA ASN A 12 -0.11 -15.89 8.61
C ASN A 12 0.93 -14.76 8.81
N GLY A 13 0.53 -13.50 8.83
CA GLY A 13 1.40 -12.34 8.98
C GLY A 13 2.24 -11.99 7.75
N GLU A 14 2.07 -12.71 6.62
CA GLU A 14 2.84 -12.44 5.41
C GLU A 14 2.37 -11.16 4.70
N LEU A 15 3.32 -10.46 4.10
CA LEU A 15 3.06 -9.29 3.26
C LEU A 15 3.09 -9.69 1.79
N VAL A 16 1.96 -9.51 1.12
CA VAL A 16 1.82 -9.78 -0.31
C VAL A 16 1.90 -8.47 -1.09
N ARG A 17 2.85 -8.38 -2.02
CA ARG A 17 2.94 -7.27 -2.97
C ARG A 17 1.85 -7.44 -4.03
N LEU A 18 0.92 -6.49 -4.11
CA LEU A 18 -0.19 -6.53 -5.07
C LEU A 18 0.02 -5.64 -6.28
N TYR A 19 0.77 -4.56 -6.12
CA TYR A 19 0.98 -3.59 -7.16
C TYR A 19 2.31 -2.88 -7.00
N ALA A 20 2.89 -2.50 -8.13
CA ALA A 20 4.04 -1.63 -8.23
C ALA A 20 3.76 -0.51 -9.21
N SER A 21 4.08 0.72 -8.82
CA SER A 21 3.82 1.87 -9.69
C SER A 21 4.78 1.93 -10.87
N GLU A 22 4.21 2.17 -12.04
CA GLU A 22 4.99 2.36 -13.26
C GLU A 22 5.60 3.77 -13.32
N GLU A 23 4.85 4.75 -12.82
CA GLU A 23 5.21 6.17 -12.80
C GLU A 23 5.55 6.65 -11.38
N ASP A 24 6.24 7.79 -11.33
CA ASP A 24 6.44 8.52 -10.09
C ASP A 24 5.11 9.07 -9.59
N ILE A 25 4.85 8.84 -8.31
CA ILE A 25 3.69 9.41 -7.62
C ILE A 25 4.13 10.49 -6.64
N ASN A 26 3.21 11.39 -6.38
CA ASN A 26 3.28 12.40 -5.37
C ASN A 26 2.00 12.38 -4.52
N LYS A 27 1.94 13.24 -3.51
CA LYS A 27 0.81 13.30 -2.58
C LYS A 27 -0.51 13.72 -3.23
N GLU A 28 -0.49 14.24 -4.45
CA GLU A 28 -1.67 14.74 -5.17
C GLU A 28 -2.29 13.68 -6.08
N ASN A 29 -1.52 12.69 -6.57
CA ASN A 29 -2.00 11.70 -7.54
C ASN A 29 -2.14 10.27 -6.99
N ILE A 30 -1.64 9.99 -5.78
CA ILE A 30 -1.62 8.64 -5.22
C ILE A 30 -3.03 8.07 -5.00
N GLU A 31 -3.98 8.90 -4.58
CA GLU A 31 -5.37 8.49 -4.33
C GLU A 31 -6.09 8.07 -5.62
N ASP A 32 -6.07 8.93 -6.65
CA ASP A 32 -6.66 8.64 -7.95
C ASP A 32 -6.01 7.41 -8.62
N CYS A 33 -4.70 7.25 -8.46
CA CYS A 33 -3.97 6.08 -8.92
C CYS A 33 -4.49 4.81 -8.24
N LEU A 34 -4.55 4.79 -6.90
CA LEU A 34 -5.01 3.65 -6.11
C LEU A 34 -6.47 3.30 -6.40
N TYR A 35 -7.34 4.29 -6.54
CA TYR A 35 -8.75 4.09 -6.90
C TYR A 35 -8.87 3.35 -8.24
N ARG A 36 -8.20 3.85 -9.28
CA ARG A 36 -8.21 3.24 -10.63
C ARG A 36 -7.65 1.83 -10.61
N VAL A 37 -6.49 1.64 -9.98
CA VAL A 37 -5.76 0.37 -9.97
C VAL A 37 -6.51 -0.68 -9.14
N GLY A 38 -6.99 -0.31 -7.95
CA GLY A 38 -7.73 -1.23 -7.07
C GLY A 38 -9.03 -1.73 -7.71
N THR A 39 -9.76 -0.83 -8.38
CA THR A 39 -10.99 -1.17 -9.11
C THR A 39 -10.69 -2.06 -10.33
N ALA A 40 -9.70 -1.69 -11.14
CA ALA A 40 -9.35 -2.45 -12.34
C ALA A 40 -8.83 -3.87 -12.02
N ASN A 41 -8.04 -4.00 -10.95
CA ASN A 41 -7.46 -5.27 -10.52
C ASN A 41 -8.36 -6.08 -9.59
N LYS A 42 -9.57 -5.59 -9.27
CA LYS A 42 -10.53 -6.24 -8.37
C LYS A 42 -9.87 -6.69 -7.07
N TRP A 43 -9.16 -5.76 -6.42
CA TRP A 43 -8.58 -6.08 -5.12
C TRP A 43 -9.66 -6.56 -4.17
N SER A 44 -9.30 -7.52 -3.31
CA SER A 44 -10.23 -8.01 -2.29
C SER A 44 -10.64 -6.89 -1.33
N THR A 45 -11.76 -7.06 -0.62
CA THR A 45 -12.04 -6.18 0.51
C THR A 45 -10.91 -6.27 1.56
N GLY A 46 -10.42 -5.14 2.06
CA GLY A 46 -9.37 -5.11 3.08
C GLY A 46 -8.63 -3.78 3.20
N PHE A 47 -7.60 -3.80 4.05
CA PHE A 47 -6.67 -2.69 4.24
C PHE A 47 -5.31 -3.02 3.61
N TYR A 48 -4.71 -2.00 3.03
CA TYR A 48 -3.48 -2.08 2.27
C TYR A 48 -2.51 -1.02 2.75
N MET A 49 -1.23 -1.37 2.82
CA MET A 49 -0.15 -0.45 3.12
C MET A 49 0.44 0.08 1.82
N VAL A 50 0.66 1.39 1.76
CA VAL A 50 1.21 2.08 0.58
C VAL A 50 2.61 2.54 0.94
N VAL A 51 3.62 1.91 0.34
CA VAL A 51 5.02 2.10 0.73
C VAL A 51 5.85 2.62 -0.44
N GLY A 52 6.51 3.74 -0.22
CA GLY A 52 7.47 4.35 -1.14
C GLY A 52 8.81 3.62 -1.11
N TYR A 53 9.44 3.54 -2.27
CA TYR A 53 10.75 2.92 -2.40
C TYR A 53 11.67 3.69 -3.35
N GLU A 54 12.97 3.61 -3.05
CA GLU A 54 14.08 4.17 -3.84
C GLU A 54 15.25 3.19 -3.77
N ASP A 55 16.05 3.09 -4.84
CA ASP A 55 17.21 2.19 -4.93
C ASP A 55 16.93 0.75 -4.46
N ASN A 56 15.75 0.21 -4.84
CA ASN A 56 15.24 -1.11 -4.46
C ASN A 56 15.07 -1.33 -2.95
N LYS A 57 14.88 -0.27 -2.16
CA LYS A 57 14.59 -0.36 -0.72
C LYS A 57 13.34 0.40 -0.35
N TYR A 58 12.56 -0.13 0.58
CA TYR A 58 11.44 0.61 1.14
C TYR A 58 11.94 1.71 2.06
N THR A 59 11.58 2.96 1.76
CA THR A 59 12.12 4.14 2.45
C THR A 59 11.05 4.95 3.18
N GLU A 60 9.81 4.93 2.70
CA GLU A 60 8.73 5.76 3.26
C GLU A 60 7.40 5.01 3.34
N LEU A 61 6.67 5.21 4.43
CA LEU A 61 5.27 4.81 4.56
C LEU A 61 4.37 5.96 4.10
N LEU A 62 3.78 5.85 2.91
CA LEU A 62 3.04 6.93 2.27
C LEU A 62 1.61 7.06 2.80
N GLY A 63 1.04 5.94 3.24
CA GLY A 63 -0.32 5.90 3.76
C GLY A 63 -0.90 4.50 3.82
N SER A 64 -2.21 4.45 4.04
CA SER A 64 -3.02 3.25 3.98
C SER A 64 -4.13 3.42 2.95
N TYR A 65 -4.57 2.32 2.39
CA TYR A 65 -5.69 2.28 1.46
C TYR A 65 -6.70 1.24 1.92
N ALA A 66 -7.96 1.63 2.00
CA ALA A 66 -9.07 0.74 2.31
C ALA A 66 -9.87 0.51 1.03
N HIS A 67 -10.12 -0.76 0.71
CA HIS A 67 -10.91 -1.14 -0.45
C HIS A 67 -12.06 -2.06 -0.05
N SER A 68 -13.22 -1.87 -0.67
CA SER A 68 -14.31 -2.84 -0.65
C SER A 68 -15.11 -2.75 -1.94
N ASP A 69 -15.13 -3.86 -2.67
CA ASP A 69 -15.94 -4.10 -3.87
C ASP A 69 -17.43 -4.29 -3.54
N ILE A 70 -17.76 -4.66 -2.30
CA ILE A 70 -19.15 -4.85 -1.83
C ILE A 70 -19.81 -3.51 -1.47
N ARG A 71 -19.02 -2.57 -0.94
CA ARG A 71 -19.51 -1.28 -0.41
C ARG A 71 -19.07 -0.08 -1.24
N ASP A 72 -18.45 -0.31 -2.41
CA ASP A 72 -17.83 0.72 -3.26
C ASP A 72 -16.90 1.65 -2.47
N ILE A 73 -16.09 1.06 -1.59
CA ILE A 73 -15.10 1.80 -0.79
C ILE A 73 -13.76 1.73 -1.50
N ALA A 74 -13.14 2.89 -1.67
CA ALA A 74 -11.79 3.04 -2.21
C ALA A 74 -11.21 4.34 -1.63
N ILE A 75 -10.65 4.25 -0.43
CA ILE A 75 -10.24 5.41 0.37
C ILE A 75 -8.76 5.30 0.67
N PHE A 76 -8.00 6.31 0.25
CA PHE A 76 -6.63 6.52 0.69
C PHE A 76 -6.60 7.43 1.92
N SER A 77 -5.72 7.12 2.87
CA SER A 77 -5.49 7.95 4.05
C SER A 77 -3.99 8.05 4.33
N LYS A 78 -3.52 9.28 4.58
CA LYS A 78 -2.17 9.52 5.10
C LYS A 78 -2.04 9.12 6.57
N GLU A 79 -3.15 9.11 7.31
CA GLU A 79 -3.20 8.57 8.66
C GLU A 79 -3.24 7.05 8.57
N VAL A 80 -2.13 6.42 8.95
CA VAL A 80 -1.97 4.97 8.95
C VAL A 80 -2.40 4.41 10.30
N PRO A 81 -3.24 3.36 10.36
CA PRO A 81 -3.56 2.69 11.60
C PRO A 81 -2.32 2.21 12.35
N ALA A 82 -2.32 2.30 13.69
CA ALA A 82 -1.16 1.99 14.52
C ALA A 82 -0.57 0.60 14.24
N PHE A 83 -1.40 -0.44 14.09
CA PHE A 83 -0.91 -1.80 13.81
C PHE A 83 -0.14 -1.91 12.49
N MET A 84 -0.48 -1.11 11.47
CA MET A 84 0.27 -1.06 10.22
C MET A 84 1.58 -0.31 10.40
N GLN A 85 1.58 0.72 11.22
CA GLN A 85 2.79 1.46 11.55
C GLN A 85 3.81 0.57 12.28
N ASP A 86 3.35 -0.24 13.24
CA ASP A 86 4.19 -1.21 13.94
C ASP A 86 4.83 -2.20 12.95
N ILE A 87 4.04 -2.78 12.03
CA ILE A 87 4.56 -3.71 11.01
C ILE A 87 5.55 -3.03 10.06
N TRP A 88 5.27 -1.79 9.68
CA TRP A 88 6.17 -1.01 8.84
C TRP A 88 7.53 -0.83 9.50
N ASP A 89 7.55 -0.35 10.75
CA ASP A 89 8.79 -0.07 11.46
C ASP A 89 9.55 -1.35 11.83
N ASP A 90 8.85 -2.44 12.15
CA ASP A 90 9.47 -3.71 12.57
C ASP A 90 9.96 -4.59 11.40
N SER A 91 9.28 -4.56 10.25
CA SER A 91 9.43 -5.63 9.23
C SER A 91 9.59 -5.17 7.78
N ILE A 92 9.37 -3.88 7.47
CA ILE A 92 9.36 -3.42 6.06
C ILE A 92 10.37 -2.31 5.83
N LYS A 93 10.47 -1.36 6.76
CA LYS A 93 11.31 -0.18 6.61
C LYS A 93 12.78 -0.54 6.41
N GLY A 94 13.33 -0.13 5.27
CA GLY A 94 14.72 -0.40 4.90
C GLY A 94 14.98 -1.76 4.26
N GLU A 95 13.96 -2.64 4.19
CA GLU A 95 14.09 -3.93 3.53
C GLU A 95 14.31 -3.78 2.02
N ASN A 96 15.07 -4.73 1.46
CA ASN A 96 15.27 -4.79 0.02
C ASN A 96 14.03 -5.36 -0.67
N ILE A 97 13.72 -4.80 -1.82
CA ILE A 97 12.70 -5.30 -2.73
C ILE A 97 13.26 -6.54 -3.42
N ILE A 98 12.76 -7.71 -3.03
CA ILE A 98 13.00 -9.01 -3.70
C ILE A 98 11.99 -9.19 -4.85
#